data_AF-A0A4Q1KTL0-F1
#
_entry.id   AF-A0A4Q1KTL0-F1
#
_cell.length_a   1.000
_cell.length_b   1.000
_cell.length_c   1.000
_cell.angle_alpha   90.00
_cell.angle_beta   90.00
_cell.angle_gamma   90.00
#
_symmetry.space_group_name_H-M   'P 1'
#
loop_
_entity.id
_entity.type
_entity.pdbx_description
1 polymer ?
#
loop_
_entity_poly.entity_id
_entity_poly.type
_entity_poly.pdbx_seq_one_letter_code
_entity_poly.pdbx_strand_id
1 'polypeptide(L)'
;MTVFSTLSSKTDSEKIISHKEFLKSAIDEENNRLSLIENKTSQIISQTSIVFSLLGLFMPIIIDKTGETNIYIKVAIIFLVLIAFIFYLLTINNALKNFNINKFSYSVPTPENVLTLQNNTVEEFNSELIRDYLYCINKNIVTNNRKATNLLHSHNTFKFANLITGLIVVFLSVMILFSKNDDPKIHIEKAVKIDKLDSIIRTIKPIFIIQQDTVVVRDTIYLKNNKIK
;
A
#
# COMPACT_ATOMS: atom_id res chain seq x y z
N MET A 1 -15.69 -18.80 -45.44
CA MET A 1 -14.44 -19.26 -46.10
C MET A 1 -14.07 -18.27 -47.21
N THR A 2 -14.04 -16.97 -46.88
CA THR A 2 -14.10 -15.87 -47.87
C THR A 2 -13.14 -14.73 -47.56
N VAL A 3 -12.31 -14.89 -46.51
CA VAL A 3 -11.30 -13.90 -46.08
C VAL A 3 -9.91 -14.26 -46.61
N PHE A 4 -9.70 -15.51 -47.04
CA PHE A 4 -8.42 -15.96 -47.61
C PHE A 4 -8.30 -15.73 -49.12
N SER A 5 -9.39 -15.45 -49.84
CA SER A 5 -9.37 -15.26 -51.31
C SER A 5 -9.03 -13.84 -51.77
N THR A 6 -9.04 -12.85 -50.89
CA THR A 6 -8.71 -11.44 -51.21
C THR A 6 -7.23 -11.10 -51.05
N LEU A 7 -6.40 -12.01 -50.51
CA LEU A 7 -4.95 -11.84 -50.41
C LEU A 7 -4.20 -12.24 -51.68
N SER A 8 -4.85 -12.92 -52.62
CA SER A 8 -4.22 -13.46 -53.84
C SER A 8 -4.10 -12.45 -54.99
N SER A 9 -4.64 -11.24 -54.86
CA SER A 9 -4.64 -10.23 -55.94
C SER A 9 -3.90 -8.94 -55.60
N LYS A 10 -3.23 -8.87 -54.44
CA LYS A 10 -2.41 -7.70 -54.10
C LYS A 10 -1.06 -7.80 -54.82
N THR A 11 -0.62 -6.69 -55.40
CA THR A 11 0.75 -6.60 -55.94
C THR A 11 1.76 -6.76 -54.79
N ASP A 12 2.95 -7.28 -55.06
CA ASP A 12 3.96 -7.55 -54.01
C ASP A 12 4.29 -6.28 -53.18
N SER A 13 4.24 -5.10 -53.80
CA SER A 13 4.42 -3.81 -53.12
C SER A 13 3.31 -3.50 -52.11
N GLU A 14 2.04 -3.75 -52.45
CA GLU A 14 0.90 -3.58 -51.52
C GLU A 14 0.98 -4.53 -50.31
N LYS A 15 1.51 -5.73 -50.51
CA LYS A 15 1.73 -6.71 -49.44
C LYS A 15 2.81 -6.23 -48.47
N ILE A 16 3.92 -5.70 -48.99
CA ILE A 16 5.01 -5.11 -48.18
C ILE A 16 4.47 -3.95 -47.33
N ILE A 17 3.69 -3.05 -47.91
CA ILE A 17 3.08 -1.94 -47.17
C ILE A 17 2.15 -2.45 -46.06
N SER A 18 1.28 -3.42 -46.38
CA SER A 18 0.35 -4.01 -45.40
C SER A 18 1.09 -4.69 -44.24
N HIS A 19 2.20 -5.40 -44.52
CA HIS A 19 3.03 -6.01 -43.48
C HIS A 19 3.69 -4.96 -42.57
N LYS A 20 4.23 -3.90 -43.17
CA LYS A 20 4.85 -2.79 -42.41
C LYS A 20 3.84 -2.15 -41.46
N GLU A 21 2.62 -1.86 -41.93
CA GLU A 21 1.56 -1.27 -41.12
C GLU A 21 1.16 -2.19 -39.96
N PHE A 22 0.96 -3.48 -40.24
CA PHE A 22 0.67 -4.47 -39.20
C PHE A 22 1.76 -4.52 -38.12
N LEU A 23 3.04 -4.56 -38.53
CA LEU A 23 4.16 -4.61 -37.59
C LEU A 23 4.31 -3.31 -36.79
N LYS A 24 4.04 -2.16 -37.41
CA LYS A 24 3.98 -0.89 -36.69
C LYS A 24 2.89 -0.91 -35.61
N SER A 25 1.68 -1.38 -35.95
CA SER A 25 0.61 -1.53 -34.97
C SER A 25 0.99 -2.49 -33.83
N ALA A 26 1.71 -3.58 -34.12
CA ALA A 26 2.19 -4.50 -33.11
C ALA A 26 3.23 -3.85 -32.15
N ILE A 27 4.12 -2.99 -32.67
CA ILE A 27 5.05 -2.20 -31.84
C ILE A 27 4.27 -1.24 -30.94
N ASP A 28 3.28 -0.54 -31.50
CA ASP A 28 2.47 0.43 -30.75
C ASP A 28 1.67 -0.27 -29.62
N GLU A 29 1.13 -1.45 -29.88
CA GLU A 29 0.47 -2.28 -28.87
C GLU A 29 1.45 -2.71 -27.76
N GLU A 30 2.66 -3.12 -28.13
CA GLU A 30 3.69 -3.54 -27.18
C GLU A 30 4.19 -2.36 -26.31
N ASN A 31 4.30 -1.16 -26.88
CA ASN A 31 4.60 0.07 -26.15
C ASN A 31 3.46 0.46 -25.20
N ASN A 32 2.21 0.29 -25.63
CA ASN A 32 1.06 0.50 -24.76
C ASN A 32 1.05 -0.50 -23.60
N ARG A 33 1.35 -1.77 -23.87
CA ARG A 33 1.50 -2.80 -22.83
C ARG A 33 2.57 -2.42 -21.81
N LEU A 34 3.71 -1.91 -22.24
CA LEU A 34 4.75 -1.39 -21.36
C LEU A 34 4.21 -0.27 -20.45
N SER A 35 3.55 0.73 -21.02
CA SER A 35 2.95 1.83 -20.26
C SER A 35 1.96 1.31 -19.20
N LEU A 36 1.11 0.33 -19.55
CA LEU A 36 0.20 -0.31 -18.59
C LEU A 36 0.94 -1.02 -17.45
N ILE A 37 2.04 -1.73 -17.74
CA ILE A 37 2.87 -2.41 -16.74
C ILE A 37 3.50 -1.39 -15.79
N GLU A 38 4.08 -0.32 -16.31
CA GLU A 38 4.73 0.72 -15.49
C GLU A 38 3.71 1.47 -14.64
N ASN A 39 2.56 1.84 -15.21
CA ASN A 39 1.47 2.48 -14.49
C ASN A 39 0.95 1.61 -13.33
N LYS A 40 0.68 0.32 -13.57
CA LYS A 40 0.26 -0.61 -12.51
C LYS A 40 1.34 -0.80 -11.45
N THR A 41 2.62 -0.83 -11.85
CA THR A 41 3.74 -0.90 -10.90
C THR A 41 3.78 0.33 -9.99
N SER A 42 3.69 1.54 -10.57
CA SER A 42 3.64 2.80 -9.82
C SER A 42 2.43 2.86 -8.88
N GLN A 43 1.26 2.38 -9.32
CA GLN A 43 0.07 2.29 -8.48
C GLN A 43 0.28 1.39 -7.27
N ILE A 44 0.90 0.22 -7.42
CA ILE A 44 1.20 -0.68 -6.29
C ILE A 44 2.13 0.00 -5.28
N ILE A 45 3.17 0.70 -5.75
CA ILE A 45 4.07 1.46 -4.86
C ILE A 45 3.28 2.53 -4.11
N SER A 46 2.49 3.34 -4.81
CA SER A 46 1.68 4.40 -4.22
C SER A 46 0.69 3.87 -3.17
N GLN A 47 -0.04 2.79 -3.50
CA GLN A 47 -0.98 2.15 -2.57
C GLN A 47 -0.27 1.58 -1.35
N THR A 48 0.93 1.01 -1.51
CA THR A 48 1.73 0.52 -0.39
C THR A 48 2.12 1.66 0.56
N SER A 49 2.53 2.81 0.03
CA SER A 49 2.83 4.01 0.83
C SER A 49 1.62 4.49 1.63
N ILE A 50 0.43 4.49 1.03
CA ILE A 50 -0.82 4.85 1.72
C ILE A 50 -1.07 3.90 2.90
N VAL A 51 -0.91 2.59 2.70
CA VAL A 51 -1.09 1.62 3.79
C VAL A 51 -0.08 1.84 4.91
N PHE A 52 1.18 2.16 4.59
CA PHE A 52 2.17 2.50 5.62
C PHE A 52 1.79 3.74 6.43
N SER A 53 1.32 4.79 5.77
CA SER A 53 0.83 5.98 6.48
C SER A 53 -0.34 5.66 7.40
N LEU A 54 -1.26 4.82 6.93
CA LEU A 54 -2.42 4.39 7.70
C LEU A 54 -2.00 3.55 8.92
N LEU A 55 -1.11 2.57 8.73
CA LEU A 55 -0.54 1.77 9.81
C LEU A 55 0.16 2.65 10.85
N GLY A 56 0.98 3.61 10.41
CA GLY A 56 1.64 4.57 11.30
C GLY A 56 0.66 5.39 12.13
N LEU A 57 -0.46 5.80 11.55
CA LEU A 57 -1.53 6.51 12.26
C LEU A 57 -2.20 5.65 13.34
N PHE A 58 -2.38 4.35 13.07
CA PHE A 58 -3.02 3.43 14.02
C PHE A 58 -2.08 2.86 15.08
N MET A 59 -0.76 2.99 14.93
CA MET A 59 0.21 2.46 15.90
C MET A 59 0.00 2.96 17.34
N PRO A 60 -0.23 4.26 17.62
CA PRO A 60 -0.50 4.73 18.98
C PRO A 60 -1.75 4.06 19.59
N ILE A 61 -2.83 3.95 18.81
CA ILE A 61 -4.08 3.32 19.25
C ILE A 61 -3.85 1.83 19.58
N ILE A 62 -3.04 1.14 18.76
CA ILE A 62 -2.65 -0.25 19.02
C ILE A 62 -1.87 -0.34 20.33
N ILE A 63 -0.90 0.55 20.57
CA ILE A 63 -0.09 0.54 21.79
C ILE A 63 -0.96 0.79 23.03
N ASP A 64 -1.80 1.82 22.99
CA ASP A 64 -2.64 2.21 24.14
C ASP A 64 -3.64 1.11 24.50
N LYS A 65 -4.35 0.55 23.50
CA LYS A 65 -5.36 -0.49 23.76
C LYS A 65 -4.78 -1.86 24.01
N THR A 66 -3.59 -2.16 23.47
CA THR A 66 -2.93 -3.42 23.80
C THR A 66 -2.28 -3.40 25.18
N GLY A 67 -2.06 -2.24 25.80
CA GLY A 67 -1.36 -2.06 27.09
C GLY A 67 -1.86 -2.96 28.22
N GLU A 68 -3.16 -3.21 28.29
CA GLU A 68 -3.79 -4.03 29.34
C GLU A 68 -4.00 -5.50 28.92
N THR A 69 -3.71 -5.85 27.66
CA THR A 69 -3.87 -7.21 27.14
C THR A 69 -2.71 -8.13 27.55
N ASN A 70 -2.96 -9.43 27.54
CA ASN A 70 -1.96 -10.47 27.83
C ASN A 70 -0.70 -10.29 26.95
N ILE A 71 0.49 -10.42 27.55
CA ILE A 71 1.78 -10.31 26.86
C ILE A 71 1.90 -11.20 25.62
N TYR A 72 1.33 -12.42 25.66
CA TYR A 72 1.36 -13.32 24.50
C TYR A 72 0.61 -12.74 23.29
N ILE A 73 -0.52 -12.06 23.53
CA ILE A 73 -1.31 -11.42 22.47
C ILE A 73 -0.55 -10.22 21.91
N LYS A 74 0.10 -9.41 22.76
CA LYS A 74 0.95 -8.29 22.31
C LYS A 74 2.06 -8.77 21.38
N VAL A 75 2.80 -9.79 21.80
CA VAL A 75 3.90 -10.37 21.01
C VAL A 75 3.37 -10.90 19.67
N ALA A 76 2.22 -11.59 19.67
CA ALA A 76 1.60 -12.09 18.44
C ALA A 76 1.19 -10.95 17.47
N ILE A 77 0.60 -9.86 17.97
CA ILE A 77 0.24 -8.69 17.15
C ILE A 77 1.49 -8.05 16.55
N ILE A 78 2.53 -7.80 17.35
CA ILE A 78 3.79 -7.20 16.88
C ILE A 78 4.42 -8.09 15.80
N PHE A 79 4.43 -9.41 16.03
CA PHE A 79 4.96 -10.37 15.07
C PHE A 79 4.18 -10.35 13.74
N LEU A 80 2.84 -10.30 13.78
CA LEU A 80 2.01 -10.18 12.59
C LEU A 80 2.25 -8.86 11.84
N VAL A 81 2.39 -7.75 12.56
CA VAL A 81 2.72 -6.43 11.97
C VAL A 81 4.09 -6.47 11.29
N LEU A 82 5.09 -7.08 11.92
CA LEU A 82 6.42 -7.25 11.33
C LEU A 82 6.38 -8.10 10.06
N ILE A 83 5.63 -9.20 10.06
CA ILE A 83 5.44 -10.02 8.85
C ILE A 83 4.79 -9.18 7.75
N ALA A 84 3.68 -8.48 8.04
CA ALA A 84 3.01 -7.62 7.07
C ALA A 84 3.96 -6.57 6.49
N PHE A 85 4.77 -5.93 7.36
CA PHE A 85 5.78 -4.95 6.98
C PHE A 85 6.83 -5.55 6.02
N ILE A 86 7.34 -6.75 6.31
CA ILE A 86 8.28 -7.46 5.43
C ILE A 86 7.67 -7.71 4.04
N PHE A 87 6.41 -8.15 3.97
CA PHE A 87 5.73 -8.36 2.68
C PHE A 87 5.52 -7.06 1.89
N TYR A 88 5.25 -5.93 2.55
CA TYR A 88 5.21 -4.63 1.88
C TYR A 88 6.60 -4.19 1.39
N LEU A 89 7.66 -4.42 2.16
CA LEU A 89 9.03 -4.17 1.68
C LEU A 89 9.37 -5.04 0.47
N LEU A 90 9.00 -6.31 0.47
CA LEU A 90 9.18 -7.21 -0.68
C LEU A 90 8.39 -6.72 -1.90
N THR A 91 7.19 -6.18 -1.69
CA THR A 91 6.38 -5.55 -2.75
C THR A 91 7.12 -4.39 -3.38
N ILE A 92 7.60 -3.43 -2.57
CA ILE A 92 8.36 -2.28 -3.05
C ILE A 92 9.64 -2.71 -3.75
N ASN A 93 10.40 -3.64 -3.15
CA ASN A 93 11.66 -4.10 -3.73
C ASN A 93 11.46 -4.74 -5.11
N ASN A 94 10.43 -5.58 -5.28
CA ASN A 94 10.12 -6.15 -6.58
C ASN A 94 9.60 -5.10 -7.58
N ALA A 95 8.84 -4.12 -7.12
CA ALA A 95 8.32 -3.05 -7.98
C ALA A 95 9.43 -2.11 -8.45
N LEU A 96 10.36 -1.75 -7.57
CA LEU A 96 11.51 -0.89 -7.89
C LEU A 96 12.43 -1.51 -8.93
N LYS A 97 12.48 -2.84 -9.05
CA LYS A 97 13.22 -3.50 -10.13
C LYS A 97 12.79 -3.00 -11.50
N ASN A 98 11.51 -2.66 -11.71
CA ASN A 98 11.01 -2.17 -13.01
C ASN A 98 11.50 -0.78 -13.38
N PHE A 99 11.98 0.02 -12.44
CA PHE A 99 12.46 1.38 -12.68
C PHE A 99 13.98 1.47 -12.84
N ASN A 100 14.68 0.33 -12.82
CA ASN A 100 16.11 0.30 -13.08
C ASN A 100 16.38 0.40 -14.59
N ILE A 101 16.57 1.62 -15.09
CA ILE A 101 16.77 1.94 -16.52
C ILE A 101 17.94 1.13 -17.11
N ASN A 102 19.02 0.93 -16.34
CA ASN A 102 20.21 0.22 -16.81
C ASN A 102 19.98 -1.27 -17.10
N LYS A 103 18.91 -1.87 -16.56
CA LYS A 103 18.60 -3.30 -16.73
C LYS A 103 17.67 -3.62 -17.90
N PHE A 104 16.96 -2.62 -18.43
CA PHE A 104 16.00 -2.84 -19.52
C PHE A 104 16.41 -2.02 -20.74
N SER A 105 16.99 -2.71 -21.73
CA SER A 105 17.30 -2.15 -23.03
C SER A 105 16.14 -2.41 -23.98
N TYR A 106 15.54 -1.32 -24.46
CA TYR A 106 14.53 -1.34 -25.51
C TYR A 106 15.18 -1.08 -26.86
N SER A 107 14.62 -1.70 -27.89
CA SER A 107 15.01 -1.44 -29.26
C SER A 107 13.93 -0.64 -29.97
N VAL A 108 14.40 0.37 -30.71
CA VAL A 108 13.60 1.21 -31.59
C VAL A 108 14.26 1.23 -32.97
N PRO A 109 13.46 1.36 -34.05
CA PRO A 109 14.00 1.56 -35.39
C PRO A 109 14.86 2.82 -35.42
N THR A 110 16.01 2.78 -36.09
CA THR A 110 16.90 3.95 -36.12
C THR A 110 16.31 5.03 -37.03
N PRO A 111 16.14 6.28 -36.54
CA PRO A 111 15.73 7.40 -37.39
C PRO A 111 16.71 7.67 -38.53
N GLU A 112 17.97 7.27 -38.35
CA GLU A 112 19.04 7.44 -39.33
C GLU A 112 18.78 6.68 -40.65
N ASN A 113 17.94 5.63 -40.62
CA ASN A 113 17.53 4.89 -41.81
C ASN A 113 16.92 5.80 -42.88
N VAL A 114 16.28 6.91 -42.48
CA VAL A 114 15.71 7.89 -43.43
C VAL A 114 16.81 8.54 -44.28
N LEU A 115 17.99 8.75 -43.70
CA LEU A 115 19.13 9.37 -44.38
C LEU A 115 20.01 8.34 -45.09
N THR A 116 20.25 7.19 -44.46
CA THR A 116 21.15 6.15 -45.00
C THR A 116 20.53 5.37 -46.15
N LEU A 117 19.21 5.23 -46.17
CA LEU A 117 18.47 4.49 -47.20
C LEU A 117 17.71 5.42 -48.16
N GLN A 118 18.00 6.72 -48.17
CA GLN A 118 17.28 7.71 -48.99
C GLN A 118 17.33 7.44 -50.51
N ASN A 119 18.37 6.75 -50.97
CA ASN A 119 18.60 6.43 -52.37
C ASN A 119 18.02 5.06 -52.76
N ASN A 120 17.52 4.29 -51.80
CA ASN A 120 16.94 2.97 -52.05
C ASN A 120 15.55 3.10 -52.67
N THR A 121 15.11 2.04 -53.35
CA THR A 121 13.71 1.96 -53.79
C THR A 121 12.76 1.93 -52.60
N VAL A 122 11.49 2.32 -52.83
CA VAL A 122 10.45 2.31 -51.79
C VAL A 122 10.27 0.89 -51.22
N GLU A 123 10.34 -0.12 -52.07
CA GLU A 123 10.28 -1.54 -51.70
C GLU A 123 11.43 -1.94 -50.78
N GLU A 124 12.67 -1.60 -51.13
CA GLU A 124 13.86 -1.90 -50.32
C GLU A 124 13.83 -1.19 -48.96
N PHE A 125 13.45 0.09 -48.96
CA PHE A 125 13.29 0.87 -47.72
C PHE A 125 12.25 0.23 -46.79
N ASN A 126 11.09 -0.13 -47.32
CA ASN A 126 10.05 -0.78 -46.54
C ASN A 126 10.46 -2.17 -46.06
N SER A 127 11.25 -2.92 -46.84
CA SER A 127 11.77 -4.23 -46.46
C SER A 127 12.72 -4.14 -45.26
N GLU A 128 13.64 -3.17 -45.25
CA GLU A 128 14.51 -2.95 -44.08
C GLU A 128 13.72 -2.49 -42.85
N LEU A 129 12.72 -1.61 -43.01
CA LEU A 129 11.84 -1.24 -41.90
C LEU A 129 11.08 -2.44 -41.31
N ILE A 130 10.60 -3.35 -42.15
CA ILE A 130 9.94 -4.59 -41.69
C ILE A 130 10.91 -5.44 -40.86
N ARG A 131 12.17 -5.56 -41.30
CA ARG A 131 13.20 -6.31 -40.57
C ARG A 131 13.49 -5.66 -39.21
N ASP A 132 13.65 -4.33 -39.18
CA ASP A 132 13.86 -3.59 -37.94
C ASP A 132 12.67 -3.72 -36.99
N TYR A 133 11.44 -3.65 -37.50
CA TYR A 133 10.25 -3.81 -36.70
C TYR A 133 10.18 -5.20 -36.07
N LEU A 134 10.43 -6.25 -36.85
CA LEU A 134 10.48 -7.62 -36.33
C LEU A 134 11.54 -7.79 -35.24
N TYR A 135 12.73 -7.21 -35.42
CA TYR A 135 13.77 -7.22 -34.40
C TYR A 135 13.32 -6.50 -33.12
N CYS A 136 12.76 -5.30 -33.24
CA CYS A 136 12.31 -4.50 -32.11
C CYS A 136 11.19 -5.19 -31.33
N ILE A 137 10.18 -5.75 -32.02
CA ILE A 137 9.06 -6.47 -31.39
C ILE A 137 9.59 -7.63 -30.54
N ASN A 138 10.40 -8.51 -31.13
CA ASN A 138 10.90 -9.69 -30.43
C ASN A 138 11.73 -9.33 -29.20
N LYS A 139 12.60 -8.32 -29.32
CA LYS A 139 13.42 -7.86 -28.19
C LYS A 139 12.58 -7.17 -27.11
N ASN A 140 11.65 -6.30 -27.49
CA ASN A 140 10.81 -5.57 -26.55
C ASN A 140 9.84 -6.50 -25.81
N ILE A 141 9.30 -7.54 -26.45
CA ILE A 141 8.49 -8.58 -25.79
C ILE A 141 9.26 -9.23 -24.65
N VAL A 142 10.52 -9.64 -24.87
CA VAL A 142 11.35 -10.25 -23.84
C VAL A 142 11.58 -9.29 -22.67
N THR A 143 11.90 -8.03 -22.96
CA THR A 143 12.10 -6.98 -21.95
C THR A 143 10.82 -6.72 -21.15
N ASN A 144 9.68 -6.57 -21.82
CA ASN A 144 8.38 -6.32 -21.20
C ASN A 144 7.89 -7.51 -20.39
N ASN A 145 8.15 -8.74 -20.83
CA ASN A 145 7.83 -9.94 -20.06
C ASN A 145 8.59 -9.98 -18.74
N ARG A 146 9.88 -9.59 -18.73
CA ARG A 146 10.64 -9.47 -17.47
C ARG A 146 10.03 -8.43 -16.53
N LYS A 147 9.61 -7.27 -17.05
CA LYS A 147 8.91 -6.26 -16.23
C LYS A 147 7.55 -6.75 -15.72
N ALA A 148 6.81 -7.49 -16.55
CA ALA A 148 5.54 -8.10 -16.17
C ALA A 148 5.72 -9.15 -15.06
N THR A 149 6.79 -9.96 -15.11
CA THR A 149 7.13 -10.92 -14.04
C THR A 149 7.41 -10.20 -12.71
N ASN A 150 8.19 -9.12 -12.72
CA ASN A 150 8.42 -8.32 -11.52
C ASN A 150 7.11 -7.71 -10.98
N LEU A 151 6.24 -7.21 -11.86
CA LEU A 151 4.91 -6.70 -11.49
C LEU A 151 4.06 -7.80 -10.85
N LEU A 152 4.05 -9.01 -11.42
CA LEU A 152 3.33 -10.15 -10.88
C LEU A 152 3.84 -10.53 -9.48
N HIS A 153 5.16 -10.60 -9.29
CA HIS A 153 5.74 -10.87 -7.97
C HIS A 153 5.37 -9.78 -6.95
N SER A 154 5.45 -8.51 -7.36
CA SER A 154 5.05 -7.37 -6.51
C SER A 154 3.58 -7.44 -6.14
N HIS A 155 2.70 -7.77 -7.09
CA HIS A 155 1.27 -7.90 -6.86
C HIS A 155 0.96 -9.06 -5.90
N ASN A 156 1.62 -10.20 -6.07
CA ASN A 156 1.42 -11.35 -5.18
C ASN A 156 1.85 -11.04 -3.75
N THR A 157 3.01 -10.41 -3.55
CA THR A 157 3.44 -10.00 -2.20
C THR A 157 2.53 -8.93 -1.61
N PHE A 158 2.03 -8.00 -2.43
CA PHE A 158 1.07 -6.97 -2.01
C PHE A 158 -0.25 -7.59 -1.54
N LYS A 159 -0.75 -8.58 -2.29
CA LYS A 159 -1.95 -9.34 -1.92
C LYS A 159 -1.79 -10.04 -0.56
N PHE A 160 -0.65 -10.70 -0.33
CA PHE A 160 -0.37 -11.32 0.96
C PHE A 160 -0.26 -10.29 2.09
N ALA A 161 0.43 -9.18 1.86
CA ALA A 161 0.53 -8.09 2.82
C ALA A 161 -0.85 -7.56 3.22
N ASN A 162 -1.71 -7.26 2.24
CA ASN A 162 -3.07 -6.77 2.49
C ASN A 162 -3.96 -7.79 3.20
N LEU A 163 -3.80 -9.09 2.91
CA LEU A 163 -4.54 -10.13 3.62
C LEU A 163 -4.15 -10.16 5.11
N ILE A 164 -2.85 -10.12 5.41
CA ILE A 164 -2.36 -10.10 6.80
C ILE A 164 -2.79 -8.81 7.51
N THR A 165 -2.62 -7.65 6.86
CA THR A 165 -3.07 -6.37 7.40
C THR A 165 -4.59 -6.36 7.66
N GLY A 166 -5.38 -6.91 6.74
CA GLY A 166 -6.83 -7.03 6.91
C GLY A 166 -7.20 -7.89 8.13
N LEU A 167 -6.51 -9.01 8.33
CA LEU A 167 -6.69 -9.84 9.53
C LEU A 167 -6.33 -9.08 10.81
N ILE A 168 -5.22 -8.34 10.81
CA ILE A 168 -4.80 -7.50 11.94
C ILE A 168 -5.88 -6.46 12.25
N VAL A 169 -6.39 -5.75 11.24
CA VAL A 169 -7.41 -4.72 11.41
C VAL A 169 -8.69 -5.31 11.98
N VAL A 170 -9.20 -6.41 11.44
CA VAL A 170 -10.41 -7.08 11.95
C VAL A 170 -10.20 -7.51 13.40
N PHE A 171 -9.05 -8.12 13.70
CA PHE A 171 -8.73 -8.56 15.05
C PHE A 171 -8.67 -7.38 16.04
N LEU A 172 -8.04 -6.28 15.66
CA LEU A 172 -7.98 -5.06 16.47
C LEU A 172 -9.37 -4.45 16.66
N SER A 173 -10.21 -4.40 15.63
CA SER A 173 -11.59 -3.90 15.75
C SER A 173 -12.41 -4.71 16.75
N VAL A 174 -12.29 -6.05 16.71
CA VAL A 174 -12.94 -6.93 17.68
C VAL A 174 -12.40 -6.65 19.09
N MET A 175 -11.08 -6.58 19.25
CA MET A 175 -10.48 -6.26 20.55
C MET A 175 -10.98 -4.94 21.11
N ILE A 176 -11.05 -3.88 20.30
CA ILE A 176 -11.54 -2.56 20.73
C ILE A 176 -13.00 -2.62 21.19
N LEU A 177 -13.87 -3.35 20.47
CA LEU A 177 -15.30 -3.45 20.82
C LEU A 177 -15.56 -4.25 22.11
N PHE A 178 -14.72 -5.25 22.40
CA PHE A 178 -14.89 -6.12 23.56
C PHE A 178 -13.95 -5.80 24.74
N SER A 179 -13.07 -4.81 24.59
CA SER A 179 -12.25 -4.31 25.70
C SER A 179 -13.15 -3.56 26.67
N LYS A 180 -13.31 -4.11 27.89
CA LYS A 180 -13.89 -3.34 28.99
C LYS A 180 -12.97 -2.17 29.28
N ASN A 181 -13.51 -0.95 29.28
CA ASN A 181 -12.82 0.16 29.91
C ASN A 181 -12.85 -0.14 31.41
N ASP A 182 -11.72 -0.61 31.96
CA ASP A 182 -11.56 -0.61 33.40
C ASP A 182 -11.48 0.86 33.81
N ASP A 183 -12.55 1.37 34.44
CA ASP A 183 -12.52 2.70 35.05
C ASP A 183 -11.26 2.76 35.93
N PRO A 184 -10.43 3.81 35.80
CA PRO A 184 -9.19 3.90 36.56
C PRO A 184 -9.54 3.82 38.04
N LYS A 185 -9.29 2.67 38.66
CA LYS A 185 -9.48 2.50 40.11
C LYS A 185 -8.43 3.36 40.76
N ILE A 186 -8.81 4.57 41.15
CA ILE A 186 -7.96 5.49 41.90
C ILE A 186 -7.62 4.79 43.21
N HIS A 187 -6.43 4.19 43.28
CA HIS A 187 -5.91 3.60 44.49
C HIS A 187 -5.36 4.75 45.34
N ILE A 188 -6.19 5.28 46.24
CA ILE A 188 -5.75 6.27 47.22
C ILE A 188 -4.83 5.55 48.22
N GLU A 189 -3.52 5.57 47.97
CA GLU A 189 -2.55 4.75 48.69
C GLU A 189 -2.38 5.15 50.16
N LYS A 190 -2.86 6.34 50.57
CA LYS A 190 -2.93 6.81 51.95
C LYS A 190 -4.06 7.84 52.08
N ALA A 191 -5.27 7.40 52.39
CA ALA A 191 -6.32 8.33 52.79
C ALA A 191 -5.89 8.98 54.11
N VAL A 192 -5.52 10.27 54.08
CA VAL A 192 -5.27 11.05 55.29
C VAL A 192 -6.63 11.27 55.96
N LYS A 193 -6.91 10.52 57.02
CA LYS A 193 -8.07 10.74 57.86
C LYS A 193 -7.83 12.00 58.69
N ILE A 194 -8.46 13.10 58.30
CA ILE A 194 -8.45 14.33 59.10
C ILE A 194 -9.44 14.15 60.26
N ASP A 195 -8.97 13.58 61.37
CA ASP A 195 -9.73 13.59 62.60
C ASP A 195 -9.87 15.05 63.07
N LYS A 196 -11.12 15.47 63.37
CA LYS A 196 -11.53 16.86 63.77
C LYS A 196 -11.71 17.88 62.64
N LEU A 197 -11.96 17.46 61.39
CA LEU A 197 -12.33 18.37 60.30
C LEU A 197 -13.54 19.26 60.68
N ASP A 198 -14.55 18.70 61.35
CA ASP A 198 -15.73 19.44 61.82
C ASP A 198 -15.40 20.51 62.87
N SER A 199 -14.35 20.31 63.67
CA SER A 199 -13.91 21.29 64.67
C SER A 199 -13.17 22.44 63.99
N ILE A 200 -12.31 22.13 63.02
CA ILE A 200 -11.57 23.11 62.22
C ILE A 200 -12.53 23.98 61.41
N ILE A 201 -13.52 23.38 60.74
CA ILE A 201 -14.56 24.11 59.99
C ILE A 201 -15.40 25.01 60.91
N ARG A 202 -15.68 24.60 62.15
CA ARG A 202 -16.41 25.43 63.13
C ARG A 202 -15.57 26.56 63.71
N THR A 203 -14.25 26.39 63.83
CA THR A 203 -13.33 27.44 64.30
C THR A 203 -13.08 28.49 63.21
N ILE A 204 -13.09 28.09 61.94
CA ILE A 204 -12.96 29.00 60.80
C ILE A 204 -14.36 29.50 60.41
N LYS A 205 -14.88 30.51 61.13
CA LYS A 205 -15.95 31.36 60.59
C LYS A 205 -15.54 31.87 59.20
N PRO A 206 -16.48 32.01 58.25
CA PRO A 206 -16.16 31.98 56.83
C PRO A 206 -15.35 33.21 56.44
N ILE A 207 -14.04 33.04 56.25
CA ILE A 207 -13.31 33.91 55.34
C ILE A 207 -13.63 33.34 53.96
N PHE A 208 -14.60 33.96 53.28
CA PHE A 208 -14.79 33.77 51.84
C PHE A 208 -13.52 34.25 51.14
N ILE A 209 -12.55 33.35 50.95
CA ILE A 209 -11.57 33.48 49.88
C ILE A 209 -12.10 32.61 48.77
N ILE A 210 -12.75 33.25 47.81
CA ILE A 210 -13.07 32.67 46.52
C ILE A 210 -11.72 32.44 45.83
N GLN A 211 -11.18 31.24 45.94
CA GLN A 211 -10.30 30.69 44.92
C GLN A 211 -11.10 29.64 44.15
N GLN A 212 -11.61 30.07 43.01
CA GLN A 212 -12.14 29.19 41.98
C GLN A 212 -10.97 28.37 41.43
N ASP A 213 -10.67 27.21 41.98
CA ASP A 213 -9.82 26.20 41.31
C ASP A 213 -9.92 24.81 41.94
N THR A 214 -11.13 24.38 42.32
CA THR A 214 -11.38 22.96 42.62
C THR A 214 -12.77 22.53 42.16
N VAL A 215 -12.81 21.54 41.27
CA VAL A 215 -14.03 20.83 40.87
C VAL A 215 -14.57 20.08 42.09
N VAL A 216 -15.73 20.50 42.59
CA VAL A 216 -16.45 19.77 43.64
C VAL A 216 -17.18 18.59 43.00
N VAL A 217 -16.61 17.39 43.10
CA VAL A 217 -17.32 16.14 42.80
C VAL A 217 -18.21 15.81 44.01
N ARG A 218 -19.52 15.82 43.79
CA ARG A 218 -20.53 15.60 44.83
C ARG A 218 -20.99 14.15 44.81
N ASP A 219 -20.19 13.24 45.34
CA ASP A 219 -20.57 11.83 45.45
C ASP A 219 -21.39 11.58 46.71
N THR A 220 -22.63 11.10 46.49
CA THR A 220 -23.56 10.70 47.54
C THR A 220 -23.24 9.26 47.94
N ILE A 221 -22.43 9.07 48.99
CA ILE A 221 -22.08 7.72 49.49
C ILE A 221 -23.20 7.19 50.39
N TYR A 222 -23.98 6.22 49.88
CA TYR A 222 -24.85 5.38 50.71
C TYR A 222 -24.01 4.32 51.43
N LEU A 223 -23.73 4.54 52.72
CA LEU A 223 -23.13 3.51 53.58
C LEU A 223 -24.19 2.48 53.96
N LYS A 224 -24.14 1.31 53.32
CA LYS A 224 -24.86 0.11 53.73
C LYS A 224 -24.20 -0.46 55.00
N ASN A 225 -24.79 -0.20 56.15
CA ASN A 225 -24.36 -0.77 57.43
C ASN A 225 -24.47 -2.31 57.39
N ASN A 226 -23.32 -2.98 57.44
CA ASN A 226 -23.22 -4.42 57.68
C ASN A 226 -22.17 -4.66 58.77
N LYS A 227 -22.62 -5.05 59.96
CA LYS A 227 -22.04 -6.07 60.87
C LYS A 227 -22.99 -6.20 62.06
N ILE A 228 -23.69 -7.32 62.28
CA ILE A 228 -23.24 -8.70 62.57
C ILE A 228 -22.67 -8.80 63.99
N LYS A 229 -23.51 -9.37 64.86
CA LYS A 229 -23.32 -9.94 66.22
C LYS A 229 -22.55 -9.14 67.26
#